data_AF-A0A7C8AKL0-F1
#
_entry.id   AF-A0A7C8AKL0-F1
#
_cell.length_a   1.000
_cell.length_b   1.000
_cell.length_c   1.000
_cell.angle_alpha   90.00
_cell.angle_beta   90.00
_cell.angle_gamma   90.00
#
_symmetry.space_group_name_H-M   'P 1'
#
loop_
_entity.id
_entity.type
_entity.pdbx_description
1 polymer ?
#
loop_
_entity_poly.entity_id
_entity_poly.type
_entity_poly.pdbx_seq_one_letter_code
_entity_poly.pdbx_strand_id
1 'polypeptide(L)'
;MLRHPTKHQLFDYAERLVDGRAAVSVKTAAHVGACNLCAAELDAMHRSLAFAAAAPDLEPSVSSNIDIMLAARGARRAVERRRNCRRSFVMLAKGLTCAAGLLLTMAVSFGAALHDGSATVHARSPKPATYQRVALAMPSPEAIQKTTAEIQTLAAAVNGQTKKPHSLWERERLRVVQALNDDIAEVRAALEQNPGCRRAALLIHGNLERQAQTLRSLYTGRDL
;
A
#
# COMPACT_ATOMS: atom_id res chain seq x y z
N MET A 1 38.35 -23.53 8.65
CA MET A 1 38.44 -22.41 9.61
C MET A 1 37.08 -21.71 9.66
N LEU A 2 36.35 -21.83 10.76
CA LEU A 2 35.08 -21.11 10.94
C LEU A 2 35.39 -19.66 11.28
N ARG A 3 34.97 -18.73 10.42
CA ARG A 3 35.11 -17.29 10.67
C ARG A 3 34.30 -16.91 11.90
N HIS A 4 34.91 -16.15 12.82
CA HIS A 4 34.20 -15.62 13.99
C HIS A 4 33.01 -14.75 13.55
N PRO A 5 31.86 -14.83 14.25
CA PRO A 5 30.75 -13.91 14.05
C PRO A 5 31.21 -12.47 14.23
N THR A 6 30.58 -11.55 13.50
CA THR A 6 30.87 -10.12 13.73
C THR A 6 30.32 -9.70 15.09
N LYS A 7 30.90 -8.64 15.67
CA LYS A 7 30.42 -8.08 16.95
C LYS A 7 28.93 -7.75 16.94
N HIS A 8 28.43 -7.24 15.81
CA HIS A 8 26.99 -6.99 15.60
C HIS A 8 26.17 -8.27 15.67
N GLN A 9 26.64 -9.38 15.09
CA GLN A 9 25.94 -10.67 15.14
C GLN A 9 25.93 -11.26 16.56
N LEU A 10 27.00 -11.08 17.34
CA LEU A 10 27.03 -11.48 18.75
C LEU A 10 26.09 -10.61 19.59
N PHE A 11 26.02 -9.31 19.32
CA PHE A 11 25.12 -8.40 20.01
C PHE A 11 23.64 -8.71 19.69
N ASP A 12 23.28 -8.88 18.42
CA ASP A 12 21.93 -9.29 18.00
C ASP A 12 21.53 -10.63 18.65
N TYR A 13 22.50 -11.54 18.80
CA TYR A 13 22.29 -12.82 19.46
C TYR A 13 22.06 -12.64 20.98
N ALA A 14 22.82 -11.77 21.63
CA ALA A 14 22.66 -11.43 23.04
C ALA A 14 21.28 -10.81 23.33
N GLU A 15 20.86 -9.85 22.51
CA GLU A 15 19.56 -9.18 22.64
C GLU A 15 18.41 -10.18 22.55
N ARG A 16 18.45 -11.09 21.58
CA ARG A 16 17.44 -12.15 21.41
C ARG A 16 17.36 -13.12 22.59
N LEU A 17 18.49 -13.38 23.26
CA LEU A 17 18.51 -14.21 24.46
C LEU A 17 17.81 -13.51 25.63
N VAL A 18 18.01 -12.20 25.80
CA VAL A 18 17.37 -11.41 26.86
C VAL A 18 15.85 -11.30 26.62
N ASP A 19 15.43 -11.07 25.38
CA ASP A 19 14.01 -10.88 25.05
C ASP A 19 13.17 -12.17 25.15
N GLY A 20 13.81 -13.35 25.13
CA GLY A 20 13.15 -14.66 25.29
C GLY A 20 12.13 -15.04 24.21
N ARG A 21 11.94 -14.22 23.16
CA ARG A 21 10.84 -14.37 22.19
C ARG A 21 11.27 -14.61 20.74
N ALA A 22 12.57 -14.53 20.44
CA ALA A 22 13.06 -14.63 19.07
C ALA A 22 13.77 -15.96 18.78
N ALA A 23 13.55 -16.49 17.58
CA ALA A 23 14.33 -17.61 17.08
C ALA A 23 15.81 -17.23 16.98
N VAL A 24 16.64 -18.01 17.66
CA VAL A 24 18.08 -17.82 17.73
C VAL A 24 18.76 -18.53 16.55
N SER A 25 19.77 -17.91 15.95
CA SER A 25 20.54 -18.53 14.87
C SER A 25 21.30 -19.76 15.40
N VAL A 26 20.91 -20.96 14.96
CA VAL A 26 21.55 -22.23 15.34
C VAL A 26 23.05 -22.22 15.05
N LYS A 27 23.46 -21.59 13.93
CA LYS A 27 24.87 -21.47 13.56
C LYS A 27 25.67 -20.63 14.56
N THR A 28 25.08 -19.53 15.02
CA THR A 28 25.73 -18.64 15.99
C THR A 28 25.78 -19.31 17.36
N ALA A 29 24.70 -19.98 17.77
CA ALA A 29 24.64 -20.74 19.02
C ALA A 29 25.71 -21.85 19.07
N ALA A 30 25.82 -22.64 17.99
CA ALA A 30 26.82 -23.70 17.88
C ALA A 30 28.26 -23.16 17.93
N HIS A 31 28.52 -22.02 17.28
CA HIS A 31 29.84 -21.39 17.32
C HIS A 31 30.19 -20.87 18.72
N VAL A 32 29.25 -20.16 19.37
CA VAL A 32 29.45 -19.63 20.73
C VAL A 32 29.70 -20.77 21.71
N GLY A 33 28.96 -21.88 21.60
CA GLY A 33 29.19 -23.06 22.44
C GLY A 33 30.53 -23.76 22.21
N ALA A 34 31.16 -23.57 21.05
CA ALA A 34 32.46 -24.16 20.71
C ALA A 34 33.65 -23.20 20.89
N CYS A 35 33.43 -21.89 21.07
CA CYS A 35 34.47 -20.87 21.08
C CYS A 35 34.44 -20.02 22.35
N ASN A 36 35.41 -20.24 23.23
CA ASN A 36 35.53 -19.53 24.51
C ASN A 36 35.65 -18.00 24.38
N LEU A 37 36.30 -17.52 23.32
CA LEU A 37 36.44 -16.07 23.07
C LEU A 37 35.08 -15.42 22.78
N CYS A 38 34.29 -16.01 21.88
CA CYS A 38 32.96 -15.50 21.55
C CYS A 38 31.97 -15.69 22.70
N ALA A 39 32.10 -16.76 23.49
CA ALA A 39 31.31 -16.96 24.71
C ALA A 39 31.60 -15.86 25.75
N ALA A 40 32.87 -15.54 26.01
CA ALA A 40 33.24 -14.48 26.94
C ALA A 40 32.75 -13.09 26.49
N GLU A 41 32.82 -12.80 25.18
CA GLU A 41 32.30 -11.55 24.61
C GLU A 41 30.76 -11.49 24.72
N LEU A 42 30.06 -12.60 24.47
CA LEU A 42 28.62 -12.70 24.65
C LEU A 42 28.21 -12.48 26.11
N ASP A 43 28.92 -13.10 27.07
CA ASP A 43 28.65 -12.92 28.51
C ASP A 43 28.89 -11.48 28.98
N ALA A 44 29.85 -10.77 28.38
CA ALA A 44 30.06 -9.35 28.64
C ALA A 44 28.87 -8.52 28.13
N MET A 45 28.41 -8.76 26.89
CA MET A 45 27.23 -8.10 26.33
C MET A 45 25.96 -8.40 27.15
N HIS A 46 25.77 -9.65 27.55
CA HIS A 46 24.62 -10.08 28.35
C HIS A 46 24.59 -9.38 29.70
N ARG A 47 25.75 -9.24 30.37
CA ARG A 47 25.84 -8.47 31.62
C ARG A 47 25.49 -6.99 31.44
N SER A 48 25.92 -6.37 30.35
CA SER A 48 25.55 -4.97 30.04
C SER A 48 24.05 -4.83 29.77
N LEU A 49 23.45 -5.76 29.02
CA LEU A 49 22.01 -5.77 28.76
C LEU A 49 21.20 -6.05 30.02
N ALA A 50 21.62 -7.00 30.86
CA ALA A 50 20.99 -7.30 32.14
C ALA A 50 21.05 -6.10 33.10
N PHE A 51 22.16 -5.36 33.13
CA PHE A 51 22.26 -4.11 33.88
C PHE A 51 21.26 -3.07 33.39
N ALA A 52 21.13 -2.89 32.06
CA ALA A 52 20.16 -1.97 31.48
C ALA A 52 18.71 -2.41 31.77
N ALA A 53 18.42 -3.71 31.72
CA ALA A 53 17.10 -4.27 32.01
C ALA A 53 16.74 -4.21 33.50
N ALA A 54 17.73 -4.18 34.39
CA ALA A 54 17.53 -4.00 35.84
C ALA A 54 17.35 -2.54 36.26
N ALA A 55 17.57 -1.58 35.34
CA ALA A 55 17.27 -0.19 35.62
C ALA A 55 15.76 -0.06 35.89
N PRO A 56 15.35 0.69 36.93
CA PRO A 56 13.93 0.91 37.19
C PRO A 56 13.29 1.55 35.96
N ASP A 57 12.08 1.09 35.62
CA ASP A 57 11.29 1.73 34.57
C ASP A 57 11.16 3.21 34.92
N LEU A 58 11.79 4.07 34.12
CA LEU A 58 11.61 5.50 34.22
C LEU A 58 10.20 5.78 33.74
N GLU A 59 9.26 5.97 34.67
CA GLU A 59 7.91 6.39 34.31
C GLU A 59 8.03 7.76 33.62
N PRO A 60 7.78 7.83 32.29
CA PRO A 60 7.89 9.09 31.59
C PRO A 60 6.86 10.04 32.20
N SER A 61 7.27 11.28 32.48
CA SER A 61 6.33 12.28 32.97
C SER A 61 5.14 12.38 32.01
N VAL A 62 3.93 12.57 32.56
CA VAL A 62 2.70 12.66 31.74
C VAL A 62 2.84 13.73 30.65
N SER A 63 3.54 14.83 30.95
CA SER A 63 3.86 15.87 29.95
C SER A 63 4.77 15.36 28.83
N SER A 64 5.81 14.58 29.14
CA SER A 64 6.71 14.01 28.13
C SER A 64 5.99 13.06 27.17
N ASN A 65 5.07 12.23 27.67
CA ASN A 65 4.24 11.36 26.82
C ASN A 65 3.39 12.17 25.84
N ILE A 66 2.77 13.26 26.32
CA ILE A 66 1.98 14.16 25.48
C ILE A 66 2.87 14.80 24.41
N ASP A 67 4.05 15.30 24.79
CA ASP A 67 4.99 15.93 23.87
C ASP A 67 5.50 14.95 22.79
N ILE A 68 5.83 13.72 23.17
CA ILE A 68 6.24 12.65 22.25
C ILE A 68 5.09 12.32 21.28
N MET A 69 3.85 12.19 21.78
CA MET A 69 2.70 11.95 20.93
C MET A 69 2.41 13.11 19.96
N LEU A 70 2.54 14.35 20.42
CA LEU A 70 2.37 15.54 19.59
C LEU A 70 3.47 15.63 18.53
N ALA A 71 4.73 15.39 18.90
CA ALA A 71 5.86 15.33 17.98
C ALA A 71 5.67 14.22 16.94
N ALA A 72 5.26 13.02 17.37
CA ALA A 72 4.98 11.88 16.48
C ALA A 72 3.83 12.18 15.50
N ARG A 73 2.77 12.85 15.95
CA ARG A 73 1.67 13.32 15.07
C ARG A 73 2.16 14.37 14.09
N GLY A 74 2.99 15.32 14.55
CA GLY A 74 3.62 16.33 13.71
C GLY A 74 4.50 15.72 12.61
N ALA A 75 5.34 14.75 12.97
CA ALA A 75 6.19 14.02 12.04
C ALA A 75 5.37 13.26 10.98
N ARG A 76 4.29 12.57 11.37
CA ARG A 76 3.39 11.88 10.42
C ARG A 76 2.76 12.86 9.43
N ARG A 77 2.21 13.98 9.93
CA ARG A 77 1.62 15.04 9.09
C ARG A 77 2.65 15.64 8.13
N ALA A 78 3.90 15.83 8.57
CA ALA A 78 4.97 16.34 7.72
C ALA A 78 5.30 15.37 6.57
N VAL A 79 5.36 14.06 6.86
CA VAL A 79 5.56 13.02 5.85
C VAL A 79 4.39 12.96 4.86
N GLU A 80 3.15 13.00 5.35
CA GLU A 80 1.95 13.03 4.52
C GLU A 80 1.89 14.28 3.63
N ARG A 81 2.21 15.46 4.18
CA ARG A 81 2.31 16.70 3.39
C ARG A 81 3.35 16.57 2.29
N ARG A 82 4.55 16.05 2.59
CA ARG A 82 5.59 15.81 1.58
C ARG A 82 5.12 14.85 0.49
N ARG A 83 4.42 13.77 0.87
CA ARG A 83 3.86 12.79 -0.07
C ARG A 83 2.77 13.41 -0.96
N ASN A 84 1.89 14.22 -0.38
CA ASN A 84 0.84 14.92 -1.11
C ASN A 84 1.42 15.97 -2.06
N CYS A 85 2.39 16.78 -1.62
CA CYS A 85 3.08 17.72 -2.51
C CYS A 85 3.77 17.01 -3.67
N ARG A 86 4.46 15.89 -3.43
CA ARG A 86 5.05 15.06 -4.49
C ARG A 86 3.98 14.53 -5.45
N ARG A 87 2.85 14.04 -4.94
CA ARG A 87 1.75 13.54 -5.77
C ARG A 87 1.15 14.64 -6.64
N SER A 88 0.91 15.83 -6.09
CA SER A 88 0.42 16.98 -6.83
C SER A 88 1.42 17.42 -7.91
N PHE A 89 2.71 17.48 -7.57
CA PHE A 89 3.76 17.80 -8.55
C PHE A 89 3.82 16.80 -9.70
N VAL A 90 3.74 15.49 -9.39
CA VAL A 90 3.70 14.43 -10.43
C VAL A 90 2.46 14.55 -11.31
N MET A 91 1.29 14.87 -10.74
CA MET A 91 0.07 15.09 -11.53
C MET A 91 0.17 16.32 -12.43
N LEU A 92 0.72 17.42 -11.93
CA LEU A 92 0.96 18.64 -12.73
C LEU A 92 1.96 18.38 -13.86
N ALA A 93 3.05 17.67 -13.58
CA ALA A 93 4.03 17.29 -14.59
C ALA A 93 3.39 16.45 -15.70
N LYS A 94 2.58 15.45 -15.35
CA LYS A 94 1.82 14.65 -16.33
C LYS A 94 0.88 15.49 -17.18
N GLY A 95 0.19 16.46 -16.57
CA GLY A 95 -0.69 17.40 -17.28
C GLY A 95 0.08 18.24 -18.30
N LEU A 96 1.23 18.79 -17.90
CA LEU A 96 2.11 19.57 -18.78
C LEU A 96 2.65 18.72 -19.94
N THR A 97 3.06 17.48 -19.68
CA THR A 97 3.52 16.57 -20.74
C THR A 97 2.41 16.26 -21.75
N CYS A 98 1.17 16.05 -21.29
CA CYS A 98 0.03 15.83 -22.18
C CYS A 98 -0.27 17.09 -23.03
N ALA A 99 -0.27 18.27 -22.42
CA ALA A 99 -0.51 19.53 -23.13
C ALA A 99 0.58 19.82 -24.18
N ALA A 100 1.85 19.59 -23.83
CA ALA A 100 2.97 19.72 -24.77
C ALA A 100 2.84 18.73 -25.94
N GLY A 101 2.46 17.48 -25.65
CA GLY A 101 2.17 16.48 -26.68
C GLY A 101 1.07 16.94 -27.65
N LEU A 102 -0.04 17.47 -27.12
CA LEU A 102 -1.14 17.99 -27.95
C LEU A 102 -0.69 19.17 -28.83
N LEU A 103 0.06 20.12 -28.28
CA LEU A 103 0.60 21.24 -29.05
C LEU A 103 1.55 20.78 -30.14
N LEU A 104 2.39 19.78 -29.87
CA LEU A 104 3.31 19.22 -30.85
C LEU A 104 2.55 18.49 -31.97
N THR A 105 1.50 17.71 -31.63
CA THR A 105 0.64 17.08 -32.64
C THR A 105 -0.11 18.10 -33.50
N MET A 106 -0.64 19.17 -32.89
CA MET A 106 -1.28 20.27 -33.60
C MET A 106 -0.29 20.94 -34.56
N ALA A 107 0.91 21.29 -34.09
CA ALA A 107 1.94 21.93 -34.91
C ALA A 107 2.33 21.07 -36.12
N VAL A 108 2.48 19.75 -35.95
CA VAL A 108 2.76 18.83 -37.06
C VAL A 108 1.59 18.78 -38.05
N SER A 109 0.35 18.66 -37.57
CA SER A 109 -0.83 18.61 -38.45
C SER A 109 -1.07 19.90 -39.24
N PHE A 110 -0.90 21.06 -38.61
CA PHE A 110 -1.01 22.35 -39.30
C PHE A 110 0.18 22.63 -40.21
N GLY A 111 1.39 22.17 -39.84
CA GLY A 111 2.56 22.25 -40.71
C GLY A 111 2.38 21.47 -42.01
N ALA A 112 1.82 20.26 -41.94
CA ALA A 112 1.49 19.47 -43.13
C ALA A 112 0.39 20.14 -43.99
N ALA A 113 -0.67 20.65 -43.35
CA ALA A 113 -1.76 21.33 -44.06
C ALA A 113 -1.33 22.63 -44.76
N LEU A 114 -0.34 23.34 -44.22
CA LEU A 114 0.26 24.52 -44.86
C LEU A 114 1.19 24.16 -46.03
N HIS A 115 1.72 22.94 -46.06
CA HIS A 115 2.59 22.47 -47.16
C HIS A 115 1.78 21.91 -48.33
N ASP A 116 0.62 21.30 -48.07
CA ASP A 116 -0.30 20.76 -49.09
C ASP A 116 -1.26 21.83 -49.66
N GLY A 117 -0.72 22.99 -50.03
CA GLY A 117 -1.46 24.06 -50.72
C GLY A 117 -1.79 23.72 -52.17
N SER A 118 -2.53 22.64 -52.45
CA SER A 118 -3.33 22.47 -53.69
C SER A 118 -4.19 21.20 -53.62
N ALA A 119 -5.16 21.14 -52.71
CA ALA A 119 -6.25 20.18 -52.83
C ALA A 119 -7.55 20.76 -52.25
N THR A 120 -8.57 20.72 -53.08
CA THR A 120 -9.93 21.24 -52.90
C THR A 120 -10.58 20.78 -51.59
N VAL A 121 -10.95 21.76 -50.78
CA VAL A 121 -11.63 21.59 -49.48
C VAL A 121 -13.10 21.25 -49.70
N HIS A 122 -13.50 20.01 -49.41
CA HIS A 122 -14.90 19.68 -49.12
C HIS A 122 -15.18 19.91 -47.64
N ALA A 123 -15.84 21.03 -47.35
CA ALA A 123 -16.29 21.41 -46.02
C ALA A 123 -17.32 20.41 -45.48
N ARG A 124 -16.91 19.52 -44.58
CA ARG A 124 -17.81 18.68 -43.80
C ARG A 124 -18.06 19.33 -42.43
N SER A 125 -19.27 19.84 -42.27
CA SER A 125 -19.76 20.54 -41.08
C SER A 125 -19.59 19.69 -39.81
N PRO A 126 -19.02 20.25 -38.71
CA PRO A 126 -18.87 19.52 -37.46
C PRO A 126 -20.22 19.38 -36.76
N LYS A 127 -20.70 18.15 -36.64
CA LYS A 127 -21.89 17.80 -35.84
C LYS A 127 -21.64 18.14 -34.36
N PRO A 128 -22.56 18.84 -33.68
CA PRO A 128 -22.41 19.14 -32.26
C PRO A 128 -22.38 17.85 -31.44
N ALA A 129 -21.35 17.73 -30.59
CA ALA A 129 -21.22 16.64 -29.63
C ALA A 129 -22.39 16.69 -28.65
N THR A 130 -23.39 15.85 -28.88
CA THR A 130 -24.47 15.60 -27.94
C THR A 130 -23.85 14.91 -26.71
N TYR A 131 -23.80 15.61 -25.58
CA TYR A 131 -23.47 15.01 -24.29
C TYR A 131 -24.57 14.01 -23.94
N GLN A 132 -24.38 12.77 -24.37
CA GLN A 132 -25.27 11.67 -24.02
C GLN A 132 -25.11 11.44 -22.52
N ARG A 133 -26.06 11.95 -21.75
CA ARG A 133 -26.21 11.69 -20.32
C ARG A 133 -26.50 10.19 -20.22
N VAL A 134 -25.45 9.40 -20.03
CA VAL A 134 -25.58 7.95 -19.82
C VAL A 134 -26.41 7.81 -18.55
N ALA A 135 -27.66 7.40 -18.72
CA ALA A 135 -28.45 6.90 -17.62
C ALA A 135 -27.70 5.69 -17.09
N LEU A 136 -27.00 5.86 -15.97
CA LEU A 136 -26.35 4.77 -15.26
C LEU A 136 -27.45 3.78 -14.90
N ALA A 137 -27.51 2.68 -15.66
CA ALA A 137 -28.38 1.56 -15.38
C ALA A 137 -28.07 1.13 -13.94
N MET A 138 -29.11 1.14 -13.10
CA MET A 138 -28.97 0.70 -11.73
C MET A 138 -28.49 -0.76 -11.75
N PRO A 139 -27.38 -1.09 -11.06
CA PRO A 139 -26.95 -2.47 -10.96
C PRO A 139 -28.08 -3.29 -10.33
N SER A 140 -28.47 -4.39 -10.99
CA SER A 140 -29.48 -5.28 -10.43
C SER A 140 -28.97 -5.86 -9.11
N PRO A 141 -29.85 -6.13 -8.13
CA PRO A 141 -29.44 -6.75 -6.87
C PRO A 141 -28.74 -8.10 -7.09
N GLU A 142 -29.14 -8.85 -8.13
CA GLU A 142 -28.49 -10.09 -8.54
C GLU A 142 -27.04 -9.87 -9.02
N ALA A 143 -26.76 -8.78 -9.76
CA ALA A 143 -25.40 -8.44 -10.19
C ALA A 143 -24.48 -8.14 -9.00
N ILE A 144 -25.02 -7.48 -7.96
CA ILE A 144 -24.29 -7.19 -6.71
C ILE A 144 -24.00 -8.50 -5.96
N GLN A 145 -24.98 -9.42 -5.88
CA GLN A 145 -24.77 -10.73 -5.24
C GLN A 145 -23.72 -11.56 -5.97
N LYS A 146 -23.79 -11.61 -7.30
CA LYS A 146 -22.82 -12.33 -8.14
C LYS A 146 -21.40 -11.78 -7.97
N THR A 147 -21.22 -10.46 -8.06
CA THR A 147 -19.90 -9.83 -7.87
C THR A 147 -19.35 -10.03 -6.47
N THR A 148 -20.21 -10.02 -5.45
CA THR A 148 -19.82 -10.32 -4.07
C THR A 148 -19.31 -11.75 -3.93
N ALA A 149 -19.99 -12.72 -4.54
CA ALA A 149 -19.57 -14.12 -4.54
C ALA A 149 -18.22 -14.30 -5.24
N GLU A 150 -18.01 -13.66 -6.41
CA GLU A 150 -16.73 -13.67 -7.12
C GLU A 150 -15.58 -13.07 -6.30
N ILE A 151 -15.84 -11.99 -5.55
CA ILE A 151 -14.83 -11.38 -4.67
C ILE A 151 -14.50 -12.29 -3.51
N GLN A 152 -15.49 -12.97 -2.92
CA GLN A 152 -15.27 -13.92 -1.84
C GLN A 152 -14.41 -15.10 -2.29
N THR A 153 -14.63 -15.64 -3.49
CA THR A 153 -13.80 -16.72 -4.03
C THR A 153 -12.37 -16.25 -4.31
N LEU A 154 -12.18 -15.06 -4.88
CA LEU A 154 -10.85 -14.47 -5.08
C LEU A 154 -10.12 -14.18 -3.76
N ALA A 155 -10.82 -13.65 -2.77
CA ALA A 155 -10.25 -13.37 -1.45
C ALA A 155 -9.84 -14.67 -0.75
N ALA A 156 -10.66 -15.72 -0.82
CA ALA A 156 -10.34 -17.03 -0.29
C ALA A 156 -9.10 -17.65 -0.98
N ALA A 157 -9.01 -17.53 -2.31
CA ALA A 157 -7.85 -18.00 -3.07
C ALA A 157 -6.56 -17.25 -2.68
N VAL A 158 -6.62 -15.92 -2.57
CA VAL A 158 -5.47 -15.08 -2.18
C VAL A 158 -5.03 -15.40 -0.74
N ASN A 159 -5.97 -15.55 0.20
CA ASN A 159 -5.68 -15.83 1.61
C ASN A 159 -5.20 -17.26 1.85
N GLY A 160 -5.80 -18.26 1.19
CA GLY A 160 -5.46 -19.68 1.36
C GLY A 160 -4.02 -20.01 0.95
N GLN A 161 -3.44 -19.24 0.03
CA GLN A 161 -2.07 -19.45 -0.46
C GLN A 161 -0.98 -18.80 0.40
N THR A 162 -1.30 -17.79 1.22
CA THR A 162 -0.27 -17.03 1.96
C THR A 162 -0.33 -17.25 3.46
N LYS A 163 0.50 -18.18 3.97
CA LYS A 163 0.80 -18.26 5.42
C LYS A 163 1.69 -17.10 5.90
N LYS A 164 2.45 -16.45 5.00
CA LYS A 164 3.20 -15.21 5.26
C LYS A 164 3.27 -14.36 3.97
N PRO A 165 2.85 -13.09 3.98
CA PRO A 165 3.03 -12.20 2.82
C PRO A 165 4.52 -11.95 2.58
N HIS A 166 4.96 -12.18 1.34
CA HIS A 166 6.35 -12.24 0.91
C HIS A 166 6.98 -10.85 0.72
N SER A 167 6.17 -9.83 0.41
CA SER A 167 6.67 -8.48 0.14
C SER A 167 5.93 -7.37 0.90
N LEU A 168 6.61 -6.23 1.11
CA LEU A 168 6.00 -5.03 1.70
C LEU A 168 4.86 -4.48 0.82
N TRP A 169 5.00 -4.60 -0.50
CA TRP A 169 3.97 -4.18 -1.46
C TRP A 169 2.69 -5.01 -1.32
N GLU A 170 2.84 -6.32 -1.16
CA GLU A 170 1.72 -7.24 -0.95
C GLU A 170 1.01 -6.96 0.38
N ARG A 171 1.77 -6.70 1.45
CA ARG A 171 1.20 -6.27 2.74
C ARG A 171 0.39 -4.98 2.62
N GLU A 172 0.90 -4.00 1.86
CA GLU A 172 0.18 -2.74 1.63
C GLU A 172 -1.13 -2.98 0.87
N ARG A 173 -1.09 -3.82 -0.17
CA ARG A 173 -2.31 -4.19 -0.92
C ARG A 173 -3.33 -4.95 -0.09
N LEU A 174 -2.89 -5.86 0.77
CA LEU A 174 -3.78 -6.55 1.71
C LEU A 174 -4.44 -5.56 2.68
N ARG A 175 -3.72 -4.54 3.15
CA ARG A 175 -4.33 -3.47 3.96
C ARG A 175 -5.39 -2.68 3.19
N VAL A 176 -5.16 -2.41 1.90
CA VAL A 176 -6.16 -1.74 1.05
C VAL A 176 -7.41 -2.62 0.88
N VAL A 177 -7.25 -3.93 0.65
CA VAL A 177 -8.37 -4.87 0.57
C VAL A 177 -9.14 -4.91 1.89
N GLN A 178 -8.45 -4.91 3.03
CA GLN A 178 -9.08 -4.89 4.34
C GLN A 178 -9.90 -3.60 4.54
N ALA A 179 -9.34 -2.43 4.23
CA ALA A 179 -10.06 -1.17 4.33
C ALA A 179 -11.31 -1.13 3.43
N LEU A 180 -11.24 -1.70 2.21
CA LEU A 180 -12.41 -1.81 1.33
C LEU A 180 -13.48 -2.75 1.91
N ASN A 181 -13.10 -3.83 2.61
CA ASN A 181 -14.05 -4.70 3.29
C ASN A 181 -14.78 -3.97 4.41
N ASP A 182 -14.05 -3.18 5.20
CA ASP A 182 -14.61 -2.39 6.29
C ASP A 182 -15.62 -1.35 5.74
N ASP A 183 -15.25 -0.64 4.65
CA ASP A 183 -16.15 0.29 3.94
C ASP A 183 -17.41 -0.42 3.41
N ILE A 184 -17.28 -1.61 2.82
CA ILE A 184 -18.43 -2.38 2.31
C ILE A 184 -19.35 -2.81 3.46
N ALA A 185 -18.78 -3.23 4.59
CA ALA A 185 -19.56 -3.60 5.77
C ALA A 185 -20.34 -2.39 6.33
N GLU A 186 -19.71 -1.22 6.40
CA GLU A 186 -20.36 0.02 6.83
C GLU A 186 -21.51 0.42 5.88
N VAL A 187 -21.27 0.40 4.56
CA VAL A 187 -22.31 0.77 3.60
C VAL A 187 -23.44 -0.27 3.56
N ARG A 188 -23.17 -1.55 3.81
CA ARG A 188 -24.20 -2.58 3.99
C ARG A 188 -25.06 -2.31 5.22
N ALA A 189 -24.46 -2.01 6.36
CA ALA A 189 -25.20 -1.64 7.57
C ALA A 189 -26.07 -0.40 7.33
N ALA A 190 -25.57 0.60 6.58
CA ALA A 190 -26.34 1.77 6.20
C ALA A 190 -27.51 1.45 5.25
N LEU A 191 -27.33 0.51 4.31
CA LEU A 191 -28.39 0.04 3.42
C LEU A 191 -29.47 -0.77 4.15
N GLU A 192 -29.10 -1.60 5.12
CA GLU A 192 -30.05 -2.34 5.95
C GLU A 192 -30.96 -1.40 6.74
N GLN A 193 -30.41 -0.27 7.20
CA GLN A 193 -31.19 0.79 7.83
C GLN A 193 -32.02 1.62 6.82
N ASN A 194 -31.56 1.73 5.57
CA ASN A 194 -32.15 2.59 4.54
C ASN A 194 -32.16 1.92 3.15
N PRO A 195 -33.08 0.97 2.88
CA PRO A 195 -33.08 0.16 1.65
C PRO A 195 -33.31 0.95 0.35
N GLY A 196 -33.69 2.24 0.44
CA GLY A 196 -33.90 3.12 -0.71
C GLY A 196 -32.70 4.00 -1.11
N CYS A 197 -31.55 3.92 -0.41
CA CYS A 197 -30.44 4.84 -0.64
C CYS A 197 -29.65 4.51 -1.93
N ARG A 198 -30.07 5.08 -3.07
CA ARG A 198 -29.42 4.89 -4.39
C ARG A 198 -27.92 5.20 -4.38
N ARG A 199 -27.51 6.22 -3.63
CA ARG A 199 -26.10 6.60 -3.51
C ARG A 199 -25.27 5.50 -2.85
N ALA A 200 -25.81 4.84 -1.82
CA ALA A 200 -25.13 3.74 -1.14
C ALA A 200 -24.97 2.52 -2.07
N ALA A 201 -25.99 2.20 -2.88
CA ALA A 201 -25.90 1.12 -3.87
C ALA A 201 -24.81 1.36 -4.93
N LEU A 202 -24.71 2.58 -5.45
CA LEU A 202 -23.65 2.96 -6.39
C LEU A 202 -22.25 2.91 -5.76
N LEU A 203 -22.12 3.35 -4.50
CA LEU A 203 -20.86 3.29 -3.77
C LEU A 203 -20.42 1.84 -3.53
N ILE A 204 -21.33 0.95 -3.14
CA ILE A 204 -21.03 -0.48 -3.01
C ILE A 204 -20.55 -1.05 -4.34
N HIS A 205 -21.27 -0.79 -5.43
CA HIS A 205 -20.87 -1.33 -6.73
C HIS A 205 -19.46 -0.87 -7.13
N GLY A 206 -19.16 0.43 -7.00
CA GLY A 206 -17.83 0.97 -7.30
C GLY A 206 -16.73 0.47 -6.34
N ASN A 207 -17.07 0.12 -5.10
CA ASN A 207 -16.14 -0.50 -4.15
C ASN A 207 -15.85 -1.95 -4.53
N LEU A 208 -16.88 -2.72 -4.87
CA LEU A 208 -16.76 -4.11 -5.30
C LEU A 208 -15.89 -4.22 -6.57
N GLU A 209 -16.09 -3.34 -7.56
CA GLU A 209 -15.25 -3.33 -8.77
C GLU A 209 -13.78 -3.05 -8.47
N ARG A 210 -13.50 -2.05 -7.62
CA ARG A 210 -12.13 -1.71 -7.20
C ARG A 210 -11.49 -2.86 -6.43
N GLN A 211 -12.25 -3.53 -5.58
CA GLN A 211 -11.78 -4.69 -4.84
C GLN A 211 -11.46 -5.86 -5.77
N ALA A 212 -12.36 -6.18 -6.70
CA ALA A 212 -12.15 -7.23 -7.70
C ALA A 212 -10.90 -6.95 -8.55
N GLN A 213 -10.69 -5.71 -8.99
CA GLN A 213 -9.50 -5.33 -9.76
C GLN A 213 -8.21 -5.43 -8.93
N THR A 214 -8.27 -5.07 -7.64
CA THR A 214 -7.12 -5.18 -6.73
C THR A 214 -6.75 -6.64 -6.47
N LEU A 215 -7.75 -7.51 -6.26
CA LEU A 215 -7.55 -8.95 -6.07
C LEU A 215 -7.04 -9.63 -7.35
N ARG A 216 -7.62 -9.32 -8.52
CA ARG A 216 -7.13 -9.84 -9.81
C ARG A 216 -5.67 -9.50 -10.05
N SER A 217 -5.27 -8.26 -9.76
CA SER A 217 -3.87 -7.84 -9.92
C SER A 217 -2.91 -8.41 -8.87
N LEU A 218 -3.40 -8.77 -7.68
CA LEU A 218 -2.63 -9.58 -6.72
C LEU A 218 -2.45 -11.01 -7.21
N TYR A 219 -3.49 -11.59 -7.81
CA TYR A 219 -3.45 -12.94 -8.35
C TYR A 219 -2.49 -13.03 -9.55
N THR A 220 -2.68 -12.18 -10.58
CA THR A 220 -1.84 -12.20 -11.79
C THR A 220 -0.39 -11.77 -11.53
N GLY A 221 -0.16 -10.90 -10.53
CA GLY A 221 1.19 -10.44 -10.19
C GLY A 221 2.04 -11.47 -9.45
N ARG A 222 1.48 -12.63 -9.09
CA ARG A 222 2.18 -13.74 -8.45
C ARG A 222 2.57 -14.86 -9.43
N ASP A 223 1.96 -14.91 -10.62
CA ASP A 223 2.24 -15.91 -11.67
C ASP A 223 3.46 -15.53 -12.55
N LEU A 224 4.11 -14.40 -12.25
CA LEU A 224 5.33 -13.88 -12.91
C LEU A 224 6.49 -13.82 -11.92
#